data_AF-A0A8C1JZB8-F1
#
_entry.id   AF-A0A8C1JZB8-F1
#
_cell.length_a   1.000
_cell.length_b   1.000
_cell.length_c   1.000
_cell.angle_alpha   90.00
_cell.angle_beta   90.00
_cell.angle_gamma   90.00
#
_symmetry.space_group_name_H-M   'P 1'
#
loop_
_entity.id
_entity.type
_entity.pdbx_description
1 polymer ?
#
loop_
_entity_poly.entity_id
_entity_poly.type
_entity_poly.pdbx_seq_one_letter_code
_entity_poly.pdbx_strand_id
1 'polypeptide(L)'
;MRSDCCLRNCRWRAQSDIAGRKMSCWLREQTLLLAEDYIGFCSGIQQTPPSESAEAMRYLAKEMEQQYRTKFRSLSQEFLDTCGSDPSKCLQSVMRELVGDGKLNWGRVVSIFTFTGVLASELLSRGENSECSRRLAETIADYLGGEKQDWLVENGGWEGFCRFFHNARQLNQESSMKTALFAAAGVGLAGYFHDGPLMLRDEPVGGDENHWRNLSMTDGHFRQRDLICLILTIQMVCRPTTLQHTLFPTFVPLFLSFSA
;
A
#
# COMPACT_ATOMS: atom_id res chain seq x y z
N MET A 1 -38.69 -14.28 34.20
CA MET A 1 -37.67 -13.20 34.10
C MET A 1 -36.34 -13.60 33.45
N ARG A 2 -35.91 -14.88 33.41
CA ARG A 2 -34.64 -15.26 32.73
C ARG A 2 -34.73 -15.39 31.20
N SER A 3 -35.91 -15.64 30.63
CA SER A 3 -36.09 -15.91 29.19
C SER A 3 -35.99 -14.67 28.30
N ASP A 4 -36.38 -13.49 28.81
CA ASP A 4 -36.36 -12.23 28.04
C ASP A 4 -34.94 -11.68 27.81
N CYS A 5 -33.99 -12.02 28.68
CA CYS A 5 -32.60 -11.57 28.54
C CYS A 5 -31.87 -12.34 27.42
N CYS A 6 -32.13 -13.65 27.29
CA CYS A 6 -31.61 -14.46 26.19
C CYS A 6 -32.14 -14.01 24.82
N LEU A 7 -33.45 -13.75 24.71
CA LEU A 7 -34.07 -13.30 23.45
C LEU A 7 -33.55 -11.92 23.02
N ARG A 8 -33.34 -10.99 23.96
CA ARG A 8 -32.72 -9.70 23.67
C ARG A 8 -31.27 -9.88 23.22
N ASN A 9 -30.48 -10.71 23.90
CA ASN A 9 -29.07 -10.96 23.54
C ASN A 9 -28.93 -11.61 22.15
N CYS A 10 -29.82 -12.54 21.79
CA CYS A 10 -29.88 -13.12 20.45
C CYS A 10 -30.29 -12.10 19.38
N ARG A 11 -31.25 -11.22 19.67
CA ARG A 11 -31.67 -10.14 18.74
C ARG A 11 -30.56 -9.13 18.50
N TRP A 12 -29.85 -8.73 19.54
CA TRP A 12 -28.70 -7.82 19.43
C TRP A 12 -27.56 -8.45 18.63
N ARG A 13 -27.21 -9.72 18.88
CA ARG A 13 -26.21 -10.43 18.06
C ARG A 13 -26.63 -10.51 16.60
N ALA A 14 -27.88 -10.90 16.32
CA ALA A 14 -28.37 -10.97 14.95
C ALA A 14 -28.35 -9.61 14.23
N GLN A 15 -28.70 -8.51 14.92
CA GLN A 15 -28.62 -7.16 14.34
C GLN A 15 -27.18 -6.71 14.09
N SER A 16 -26.26 -7.00 15.02
CA SER A 16 -24.83 -6.74 14.84
C SER A 16 -24.23 -7.56 13.70
N ASP A 17 -24.61 -8.83 13.56
CA ASP A 17 -24.16 -9.71 12.48
C ASP A 17 -24.69 -9.25 11.11
N ILE A 18 -25.95 -8.79 11.04
CA ILE A 18 -26.53 -8.23 9.82
C ILE A 18 -25.87 -6.89 9.44
N ALA A 19 -25.62 -6.02 10.43
CA ALA A 19 -24.94 -4.76 10.21
C ALA A 19 -23.49 -4.98 9.75
N GLY A 20 -22.76 -5.89 10.39
CA GLY A 20 -21.40 -6.30 9.99
C GLY A 20 -21.37 -6.86 8.57
N ARG A 21 -22.31 -7.75 8.21
CA ARG A 21 -22.41 -8.29 6.85
C ARG A 21 -22.75 -7.24 5.79
N LYS A 22 -23.61 -6.27 6.11
CA LYS A 22 -23.91 -5.16 5.20
C LYS A 22 -22.70 -4.26 4.98
N MET A 23 -21.93 -4.00 6.04
CA MET A 23 -20.73 -3.17 5.96
C MET A 23 -19.62 -3.84 5.15
N SER A 24 -19.41 -5.16 5.34
CA SER A 24 -18.45 -5.94 4.57
C SER A 24 -18.75 -5.93 3.07
N CYS A 25 -20.02 -6.17 2.70
CA CYS A 25 -20.46 -6.14 1.31
C CYS A 25 -20.25 -4.74 0.68
N TRP A 26 -20.53 -3.67 1.43
CA TRP A 26 -20.37 -2.31 0.92
C TRP A 26 -18.89 -1.94 0.74
N LEU A 27 -18.02 -2.23 1.71
CA LEU A 27 -16.58 -1.93 1.61
C LEU A 27 -15.90 -2.75 0.52
N ARG A 28 -16.27 -4.01 0.37
CA ARG A 28 -15.82 -4.86 -0.74
C ARG A 28 -16.20 -4.26 -2.08
N GLU A 29 -17.46 -3.83 -2.24
CA GLU A 29 -17.94 -3.22 -3.48
C GLU A 29 -17.19 -1.92 -3.80
N GLN A 30 -17.02 -1.03 -2.81
CA GLN A 30 -16.25 0.21 -2.99
C GLN A 30 -14.79 -0.08 -3.39
N THR A 31 -14.18 -1.08 -2.77
CA THR A 31 -12.81 -1.49 -3.09
C THR A 31 -12.71 -2.06 -4.50
N LEU A 32 -13.70 -2.86 -4.92
CA LEU A 32 -13.76 -3.44 -6.25
C LEU A 32 -13.81 -2.34 -7.32
N LEU A 33 -14.73 -1.38 -7.19
CA LEU A 33 -14.86 -0.26 -8.11
C LEU A 33 -13.57 0.57 -8.20
N LEU A 34 -12.90 0.79 -7.06
CA LEU A 34 -11.63 1.50 -7.02
C LEU A 34 -10.50 0.72 -7.70
N ALA A 35 -10.45 -0.60 -7.52
CA ALA A 35 -9.44 -1.45 -8.16
C ALA A 35 -9.67 -1.58 -9.67
N GLU A 36 -10.92 -1.76 -10.11
CA GLU A 36 -11.29 -1.77 -11.52
C GLU A 36 -10.95 -0.44 -12.21
N ASP A 37 -11.24 0.68 -11.56
CA ASP A 37 -10.86 2.01 -12.04
C ASP A 37 -9.35 2.13 -12.26
N TYR A 38 -8.56 1.80 -11.23
CA TYR A 38 -7.10 1.96 -11.29
C TYR A 38 -6.45 1.01 -12.30
N ILE A 39 -6.93 -0.23 -12.38
CA ILE A 39 -6.46 -1.21 -13.37
C ILE A 39 -6.81 -0.75 -14.78
N GLY A 40 -8.07 -0.33 -15.01
CA GLY A 40 -8.50 0.22 -16.31
C GLY A 40 -7.66 1.42 -16.73
N PHE A 41 -7.39 2.33 -15.80
CA PHE A 41 -6.49 3.46 -16.00
C PHE A 41 -5.07 3.02 -16.40
N CYS A 42 -4.49 2.01 -15.74
CA CYS A 42 -3.18 1.45 -16.09
C CYS A 42 -3.17 0.74 -17.45
N SER A 43 -4.31 0.20 -17.88
CA SER A 43 -4.49 -0.41 -19.21
C SER A 43 -4.71 0.61 -20.34
N GLY A 44 -4.70 1.92 -20.04
CA GLY A 44 -4.80 3.00 -21.04
C GLY A 44 -6.22 3.55 -21.23
N ILE A 45 -7.19 3.16 -20.41
CA ILE A 45 -8.54 3.73 -20.43
C ILE A 45 -8.48 5.17 -19.91
N GLN A 46 -8.80 6.13 -20.77
CA GLN A 46 -8.90 7.54 -20.39
C GLN A 46 -10.33 7.88 -20.01
N GLN A 47 -10.60 7.88 -18.71
CA GLN A 47 -11.86 8.34 -18.11
C GLN A 47 -11.55 9.30 -16.96
N THR A 48 -12.45 10.26 -16.73
CA THR A 48 -12.41 11.08 -15.52
C THR A 48 -12.53 10.18 -14.29
N PRO A 49 -11.77 10.42 -13.21
CA PRO A 49 -11.89 9.62 -12.00
C PRO A 49 -13.36 9.61 -11.50
N PRO A 50 -13.95 8.43 -11.25
CA PRO A 50 -15.36 8.31 -10.84
C PRO A 50 -15.60 8.77 -9.40
N SER A 51 -14.55 8.90 -8.59
CA SER A 51 -14.60 9.34 -7.20
C SER A 51 -13.30 10.03 -6.80
N GLU A 52 -13.34 10.75 -5.68
CA GLU A 52 -12.16 11.37 -5.07
C GLU A 52 -11.11 10.32 -4.66
N SER A 53 -11.54 9.16 -4.16
CA SER A 53 -10.64 8.05 -3.82
C SER A 53 -9.94 7.49 -5.06
N ALA A 54 -10.63 7.43 -6.20
CA ALA A 54 -10.05 7.02 -7.47
C ALA A 54 -8.99 8.02 -7.96
N GLU A 55 -9.28 9.32 -7.88
CA GLU A 55 -8.29 10.37 -8.20
C GLU A 55 -7.04 10.24 -7.30
N ALA A 56 -7.24 10.14 -5.98
CA ALA A 56 -6.18 9.98 -5.01
C ALA A 56 -5.33 8.73 -5.26
N MET A 57 -5.97 7.60 -5.55
CA MET A 57 -5.28 6.33 -5.83
C MET A 57 -4.47 6.42 -7.12
N ARG A 58 -5.06 6.93 -8.20
CA ARG A 58 -4.35 7.13 -9.48
C ARG A 58 -3.11 8.01 -9.30
N TYR A 59 -3.21 9.10 -8.55
CA TYR A 59 -2.09 9.99 -8.27
C TYR A 59 -0.98 9.28 -7.46
N LEU A 60 -1.32 8.76 -6.28
CA LEU A 60 -0.32 8.21 -5.35
C LEU A 60 0.37 6.97 -5.90
N ALA A 61 -0.39 6.10 -6.55
CA ALA A 61 0.15 4.87 -7.11
C ALA A 61 1.02 5.16 -8.35
N LYS A 62 0.66 6.13 -9.22
CA LYS A 62 1.54 6.54 -10.32
C LYS A 62 2.79 7.26 -9.84
N GLU A 63 2.70 8.09 -8.82
CA GLU A 63 3.87 8.72 -8.20
C GLU A 63 4.84 7.65 -7.67
N MET A 64 4.33 6.63 -6.97
CA MET A 64 5.13 5.50 -6.51
C MET A 64 5.71 4.68 -7.67
N GLU A 65 4.91 4.35 -8.68
CA GLU A 65 5.37 3.63 -9.88
C GLU A 65 6.51 4.39 -10.58
N GLN A 66 6.36 5.70 -10.79
CA GLN A 66 7.34 6.53 -11.48
C GLN A 66 8.66 6.59 -10.72
N GLN A 67 8.62 6.71 -9.39
CA GLN A 67 9.81 6.74 -8.53
C GLN A 67 10.62 5.43 -8.63
N TYR A 68 9.97 4.29 -8.84
CA TYR A 68 10.60 2.97 -8.80
C TYR A 68 10.34 2.12 -10.05
N ARG A 69 10.16 2.77 -11.20
CA ARG A 69 9.66 2.19 -12.46
C ARG A 69 10.38 0.91 -12.86
N THR A 70 11.71 0.93 -12.87
CA THR A 70 12.52 -0.24 -13.27
C THR A 70 12.31 -1.42 -12.33
N LYS A 71 12.21 -1.18 -11.02
CA LYS A 71 12.01 -2.24 -10.02
C LYS A 71 10.64 -2.88 -10.17
N PHE A 72 9.58 -2.07 -10.27
CA PHE A 72 8.22 -2.59 -10.47
C PHE A 72 8.10 -3.42 -11.74
N ARG A 73 8.71 -2.98 -12.84
CA ARG A 73 8.72 -3.74 -14.10
C ARG A 73 9.43 -5.08 -13.98
N SER A 74 10.60 -5.11 -13.33
CA SER A 74 11.33 -6.36 -13.11
C SER A 74 10.54 -7.32 -12.22
N LEU A 75 9.94 -6.81 -11.13
CA LEU A 75 9.11 -7.61 -10.22
C LEU A 75 7.86 -8.17 -10.90
N SER A 76 7.17 -7.38 -11.73
CA SER A 76 5.98 -7.85 -12.43
C SER A 76 6.31 -8.96 -13.43
N GLN A 77 7.46 -8.88 -14.12
CA GLN A 77 7.92 -9.92 -15.03
C GLN A 77 8.25 -11.21 -14.27
N GLU A 78 9.08 -11.12 -13.21
CA GLU A 78 9.42 -12.28 -12.36
C GLU A 78 8.18 -12.95 -11.76
N PHE A 79 7.22 -12.13 -11.30
CA PHE A 79 5.97 -12.61 -10.75
C PHE A 79 5.16 -13.38 -11.79
N LEU A 80 4.95 -12.82 -12.98
CA LEU A 80 4.17 -13.48 -14.03
C LEU A 80 4.84 -14.74 -14.57
N ASP A 81 6.17 -14.75 -14.65
CA ASP A 81 6.92 -15.93 -15.11
C ASP A 81 6.84 -17.08 -14.09
N THR A 82 6.73 -16.76 -12.80
CA THR A 82 6.62 -17.75 -11.72
C THR A 82 5.17 -18.21 -11.49
N CYS A 83 4.24 -17.27 -11.46
CA CYS A 83 2.84 -17.48 -11.05
C CYS A 83 1.89 -17.78 -12.20
N GLY A 84 2.41 -17.88 -13.44
CA GLY A 84 1.69 -17.73 -14.71
C GLY A 84 0.41 -18.56 -14.94
N SER A 85 0.06 -19.51 -14.08
CA SER A 85 -1.24 -20.22 -14.16
C SER A 85 -2.35 -19.58 -13.32
N ASP A 86 -2.03 -18.84 -12.25
CA ASP A 86 -3.02 -18.14 -11.41
C ASP A 86 -2.41 -16.89 -10.70
N PRO A 87 -2.26 -15.78 -11.43
CA PRO A 87 -1.73 -14.52 -10.88
C PRO A 87 -2.51 -14.01 -9.67
N SER A 88 -3.84 -14.20 -9.64
CA SER A 88 -4.71 -13.80 -8.53
C SER A 88 -4.34 -14.50 -7.23
N LYS A 89 -4.13 -15.82 -7.27
CA LYS A 89 -3.75 -16.59 -6.08
C LYS A 89 -2.40 -16.17 -5.53
N CYS A 90 -1.41 -15.96 -6.41
CA CYS A 90 -0.11 -15.44 -5.98
C CYS A 90 -0.23 -14.02 -5.40
N LEU A 91 -1.06 -13.16 -5.99
CA LEU A 91 -1.28 -11.80 -5.47
C LEU A 91 -1.89 -11.84 -4.07
N GLN A 92 -2.84 -12.75 -3.82
CA GLN A 92 -3.40 -12.96 -2.49
C GLN A 92 -2.32 -13.35 -1.46
N SER A 93 -1.39 -14.25 -1.83
CA SER A 93 -0.24 -14.59 -0.98
C SER A 93 0.65 -13.38 -0.71
N VAL A 94 0.96 -12.58 -1.74
CA VAL A 94 1.74 -11.33 -1.58
C VAL A 94 1.04 -10.39 -0.60
N MET A 95 -0.26 -10.17 -0.73
CA MET A 95 -1.00 -9.29 0.18
C MET A 95 -1.01 -9.83 1.61
N ARG A 96 -1.20 -11.14 1.81
CA ARG A 96 -1.18 -11.77 3.13
C ARG A 96 0.16 -11.63 3.82
N GLU A 97 1.25 -11.84 3.10
CA GLU A 97 2.61 -11.70 3.63
C GLU A 97 2.96 -10.23 3.87
N LEU A 98 2.58 -9.31 2.97
CA LEU A 98 2.84 -7.88 3.10
C LEU A 98 2.14 -7.25 4.31
N VAL A 99 1.00 -7.82 4.70
CA VAL A 99 0.17 -7.33 5.82
C VAL A 99 0.26 -8.27 7.04
N GLY A 100 1.07 -9.33 6.94
CA GLY A 100 1.17 -10.42 7.92
C GLY A 100 1.86 -10.04 9.22
N ASP A 101 2.62 -8.95 9.24
CA ASP A 101 3.24 -8.37 10.43
C ASP A 101 2.26 -7.59 11.33
N GLY A 102 0.98 -7.53 10.94
CA GLY A 102 -0.09 -6.84 11.68
C GLY A 102 -0.13 -5.33 11.47
N LYS A 103 0.68 -4.76 10.58
CA LYS A 103 0.81 -3.31 10.38
C LYS A 103 0.31 -2.85 9.02
N LEU A 104 -1.00 -2.98 8.79
CA LEU A 104 -1.62 -2.37 7.61
C LEU A 104 -1.62 -0.84 7.75
N ASN A 105 -1.21 -0.15 6.69
CA ASN A 105 -1.23 1.30 6.56
C ASN A 105 -1.61 1.70 5.12
N TRP A 106 -1.98 2.96 4.89
CA TRP A 106 -2.37 3.43 3.55
C TRP A 106 -1.23 3.35 2.51
N GLY A 107 0.03 3.46 2.92
CA GLY A 107 1.20 3.29 2.04
C GLY A 107 1.29 1.87 1.46
N ARG A 108 1.06 0.84 2.28
CA ARG A 108 0.97 -0.55 1.83
C ARG A 108 -0.25 -0.81 0.95
N VAL A 109 -1.38 -0.18 1.25
CA VAL A 109 -2.55 -0.24 0.35
C VAL A 109 -2.17 0.33 -1.02
N VAL A 110 -1.56 1.52 -1.07
CA VAL A 110 -1.11 2.12 -2.34
C VAL A 110 -0.08 1.24 -3.05
N SER A 111 0.83 0.57 -2.34
CA SER A 111 1.83 -0.28 -2.98
C SER A 111 1.21 -1.55 -3.62
N ILE A 112 0.18 -2.13 -3.00
CA ILE A 112 -0.62 -3.23 -3.59
C ILE A 112 -1.28 -2.78 -4.89
N PHE A 113 -1.94 -1.62 -4.88
CA PHE A 113 -2.58 -1.06 -6.08
C PHE A 113 -1.53 -0.78 -7.16
N THR A 114 -0.42 -0.14 -6.80
CA THR A 114 0.70 0.18 -7.70
C THR A 114 1.20 -1.09 -8.41
N PHE A 115 1.52 -2.13 -7.66
CA PHE A 115 1.99 -3.40 -8.21
C PHE A 115 0.95 -4.05 -9.13
N THR A 116 -0.31 -4.07 -8.71
CA THR A 116 -1.38 -4.68 -9.50
C THR A 116 -1.64 -3.94 -10.81
N GLY A 117 -1.52 -2.61 -10.81
CA GLY A 117 -1.59 -1.80 -12.04
C GLY A 117 -0.48 -2.15 -13.02
N VAL A 118 0.75 -2.30 -12.54
CA VAL A 118 1.90 -2.73 -13.37
C VAL A 118 1.71 -4.16 -13.89
N LEU A 119 1.23 -5.07 -13.04
CA LEU A 119 0.87 -6.44 -13.44
C LEU A 119 -0.19 -6.45 -14.55
N ALA A 120 -1.25 -5.64 -14.42
CA ALA A 120 -2.31 -5.57 -15.41
C ALA A 120 -1.80 -5.02 -16.76
N SER A 121 -0.94 -4.00 -16.75
CA SER A 121 -0.32 -3.48 -17.98
C SER A 121 0.59 -4.52 -18.65
N GLU A 122 1.35 -5.30 -17.86
CA GLU A 122 2.23 -6.36 -18.39
C GLU A 122 1.42 -7.54 -18.93
N LEU A 123 0.35 -7.97 -18.25
CA LEU A 123 -0.59 -8.99 -18.74
C LEU A 123 -1.23 -8.58 -20.06
N LEU A 124 -1.69 -7.34 -20.17
CA LEU A 124 -2.24 -6.79 -21.43
C LEU A 124 -1.19 -6.81 -22.55
N SER A 125 0.07 -6.47 -22.23
CA SER A 125 1.18 -6.50 -23.19
C SER A 125 1.53 -7.92 -23.65
N ARG A 126 1.26 -8.94 -22.82
CA ARG A 126 1.40 -10.37 -23.14
C ARG A 126 0.19 -10.95 -23.89
N GLY A 127 -0.86 -10.16 -24.11
CA GLY A 127 -2.07 -10.56 -24.84
C GLY A 127 -3.10 -11.30 -23.98
N GLU A 128 -3.01 -11.20 -22.65
CA GLU A 128 -3.97 -11.81 -21.74
C GLU A 128 -5.34 -11.13 -21.77
N ASN A 129 -6.39 -11.90 -21.51
CA ASN A 129 -7.77 -11.44 -21.57
C ASN A 129 -8.12 -10.49 -20.41
N SER A 130 -9.12 -9.63 -20.62
CA SER A 130 -9.67 -8.71 -19.60
C SER A 130 -10.21 -9.43 -18.35
N GLU A 131 -10.51 -10.72 -18.45
CA GLU A 131 -10.91 -11.57 -17.34
C GLU A 131 -9.83 -11.66 -16.25
N CYS A 132 -8.55 -11.70 -16.64
CA CYS A 132 -7.45 -11.75 -15.66
C CYS A 132 -7.40 -10.45 -14.84
N SER A 133 -7.50 -9.30 -15.51
CA SER A 133 -7.55 -7.98 -14.87
C SER A 133 -8.72 -7.85 -13.88
N ARG A 134 -9.89 -8.39 -14.25
CA ARG A 134 -11.06 -8.44 -13.36
C ARG A 134 -10.79 -9.30 -12.12
N ARG A 135 -10.21 -10.50 -12.30
CA ARG A 135 -9.87 -11.38 -11.17
C ARG A 135 -8.85 -10.72 -10.23
N LEU A 136 -7.92 -9.91 -10.72
CA LEU A 136 -7.00 -9.14 -9.87
C LEU A 136 -7.77 -8.12 -9.02
N ALA A 137 -8.71 -7.38 -9.61
CA ALA A 137 -9.55 -6.41 -8.89
C ALA A 137 -10.40 -7.10 -7.80
N GLU A 138 -11.04 -8.21 -8.14
CA GLU A 138 -11.81 -9.05 -7.20
C GLU A 138 -10.93 -9.55 -6.06
N THR A 139 -9.68 -9.96 -6.34
CA THR A 139 -8.73 -10.41 -5.31
C THR A 139 -8.41 -9.29 -4.31
N ILE A 140 -8.17 -8.07 -4.78
CA ILE A 140 -7.94 -6.90 -3.91
C ILE A 140 -9.19 -6.62 -3.07
N ALA A 141 -10.37 -6.65 -3.68
CA ALA A 141 -11.64 -6.38 -3.01
C ALA A 141 -11.95 -7.40 -1.90
N ASP A 142 -11.75 -8.69 -2.18
CA ASP A 142 -11.91 -9.78 -1.22
C ASP A 142 -10.96 -9.62 -0.03
N TYR A 143 -9.71 -9.24 -0.30
CA TYR A 143 -8.72 -9.09 0.75
C TYR A 143 -8.94 -7.83 1.59
N LEU A 144 -9.02 -6.66 0.98
CA LEU A 144 -9.14 -5.40 1.72
C LEU A 144 -10.54 -5.17 2.26
N GLY A 145 -11.57 -5.33 1.44
CA GLY A 145 -12.97 -5.11 1.82
C GLY A 145 -13.63 -6.31 2.51
N GLY A 146 -13.00 -7.49 2.47
CA GLY A 146 -13.43 -8.69 3.20
C GLY A 146 -12.53 -8.98 4.40
N GLU A 147 -11.32 -9.49 4.15
CA GLU A 147 -10.40 -9.94 5.22
C GLU A 147 -9.89 -8.78 6.11
N LYS A 148 -9.70 -7.58 5.57
CA LYS A 148 -9.19 -6.39 6.28
C LYS A 148 -10.23 -5.29 6.47
N GLN A 149 -11.51 -5.66 6.44
CA GLN A 149 -12.62 -4.71 6.58
C GLN A 149 -12.56 -3.92 7.90
N ASP A 150 -12.20 -4.55 9.01
CA ASP A 150 -12.22 -3.92 10.33
C ASP A 150 -11.20 -2.77 10.37
N TRP A 151 -10.01 -3.01 9.81
CA TRP A 151 -8.99 -1.98 9.65
C TRP A 151 -9.47 -0.84 8.74
N LEU A 152 -10.14 -1.16 7.63
CA LEU A 152 -10.71 -0.12 6.76
C LEU A 152 -11.74 0.73 7.52
N VAL A 153 -12.66 0.12 8.28
CA VAL A 153 -13.65 0.85 9.08
C VAL A 153 -12.96 1.73 10.14
N GLU A 154 -12.01 1.18 10.89
CA GLU A 154 -11.27 1.89 11.93
C GLU A 154 -10.51 3.10 11.38
N ASN A 155 -10.05 3.03 10.12
CA ASN A 155 -9.35 4.11 9.45
C ASN A 155 -10.28 5.03 8.63
N GLY A 156 -11.61 4.90 8.78
CA GLY A 156 -12.60 5.77 8.14
C GLY A 156 -12.86 5.46 6.68
N GLY A 157 -12.59 4.23 6.24
CA GLY A 157 -12.80 3.73 4.90
C GLY A 157 -12.01 4.49 3.84
N TRP A 158 -12.52 4.47 2.61
CA TRP A 158 -11.90 5.19 1.49
C TRP A 158 -11.98 6.72 1.61
N GLU A 159 -12.87 7.27 2.45
CA GLU A 159 -12.84 8.69 2.83
C GLU A 159 -11.63 9.01 3.72
N GLY A 160 -11.26 8.10 4.62
CA GLY A 160 -10.03 8.20 5.41
C GLY A 160 -8.78 8.20 4.55
N PHE A 161 -8.78 7.40 3.48
CA PHE A 161 -7.73 7.43 2.47
C PHE A 161 -7.63 8.78 1.75
N CYS A 162 -8.75 9.41 1.38
CA CYS A 162 -8.75 10.75 0.78
C CYS A 162 -8.16 11.81 1.73
N ARG A 163 -8.48 11.74 3.04
CA ARG A 163 -7.86 12.62 4.04
C ARG A 163 -6.34 12.41 4.13
N PHE A 164 -5.90 11.15 4.12
CA PHE A 164 -4.47 10.82 4.07
C PHE A 164 -3.79 11.40 2.83
N PHE A 165 -4.42 11.29 1.66
CA PHE A 165 -3.93 11.84 0.40
C PHE A 165 -3.75 13.38 0.44
N HIS A 166 -4.74 14.10 0.95
CA HIS A 166 -4.66 15.57 1.06
C HIS A 166 -3.53 16.01 1.98
N ASN A 167 -3.35 15.33 3.11
CA ASN A 167 -2.25 15.60 4.03
C ASN A 167 -0.90 15.34 3.36
N ALA A 168 -0.76 14.21 2.66
CA ALA A 168 0.46 13.88 1.92
C ALA A 168 0.79 14.94 0.85
N ARG A 169 -0.22 15.48 0.15
CA ARG A 169 -0.03 16.55 -0.84
C ARG A 169 0.39 17.87 -0.21
N GLN A 170 -0.24 18.28 0.89
CA GLN A 170 0.10 19.53 1.59
C GLN A 170 1.55 19.51 2.08
N LEU A 171 1.98 18.39 2.69
CA LEU A 171 3.36 18.23 3.16
C LEU A 171 4.40 18.25 2.03
N ASN A 172 4.10 17.62 0.89
CA ASN A 172 4.95 17.68 -0.30
C ASN A 172 5.05 19.11 -0.86
N GLN A 173 3.97 19.88 -0.79
CA GLN A 173 3.99 21.28 -1.24
C GLN A 173 4.81 22.16 -0.28
N GLU A 174 4.70 21.96 1.03
CA GLU A 174 5.49 22.70 2.01
C GLU A 174 7.00 22.39 1.94
N SER A 175 7.39 21.12 1.75
CA SER A 175 8.79 20.74 1.59
C SER A 175 9.38 21.27 0.28
N SER A 176 8.59 21.29 -0.80
CA SER A 176 8.96 21.91 -2.07
C SER A 176 9.11 23.43 -1.93
N MET A 177 8.22 24.11 -1.21
CA MET A 177 8.33 25.55 -0.93
C MET A 177 9.55 25.88 -0.07
N LYS A 178 9.86 25.06 0.94
CA LYS A 178 11.08 25.22 1.74
C LYS A 178 12.34 24.99 0.89
N THR A 179 12.37 23.96 0.06
CA THR A 179 13.50 23.67 -0.85
C THR A 179 13.67 24.77 -1.90
N ALA A 180 12.59 25.26 -2.49
CA ALA A 180 12.62 26.36 -3.44
C ALA A 180 13.05 27.68 -2.77
N LEU A 181 12.62 27.92 -1.53
CA LEU A 181 13.08 29.06 -0.74
C LEU A 181 14.57 28.95 -0.40
N PHE A 182 15.09 27.78 -0.02
CA PHE A 182 16.53 27.57 0.18
C PHE A 182 17.33 27.70 -1.11
N ALA A 183 16.80 27.21 -2.23
CA ALA A 183 17.42 27.38 -3.56
C ALA A 183 17.41 28.85 -4.02
N ALA A 184 16.34 29.59 -3.72
CA ALA A 184 16.22 31.02 -4.03
C ALA A 184 16.98 31.93 -3.04
N ALA A 185 17.18 31.49 -1.79
CA ALA A 185 17.91 32.22 -0.75
C ALA A 185 19.44 32.19 -0.91
N GLY A 186 19.95 31.58 -1.97
CA GLY A 186 21.33 31.77 -2.40
C GLY A 186 22.13 30.46 -2.41
N VAL A 187 22.27 29.92 -3.62
CA VAL A 187 23.51 29.28 -4.04
C VAL A 187 24.65 30.28 -3.77
N GLY A 188 25.36 30.03 -2.68
CA GLY A 188 26.46 30.85 -2.22
C GLY A 188 27.61 30.03 -1.65
N LEU A 189 27.77 28.76 -2.03
CA LEU A 189 29.02 28.00 -1.85
C LEU A 189 29.20 27.04 -3.02
N ALA A 190 29.62 27.59 -4.16
CA ALA A 190 30.37 26.83 -5.13
C ALA A 190 31.73 26.49 -4.50
N GLY A 191 31.99 25.19 -4.36
CA GLY A 191 33.30 24.63 -4.02
C GLY A 191 33.51 24.38 -2.54
N TYR A 192 33.09 23.21 -2.05
CA TYR A 192 33.82 22.40 -1.05
C TYR A 192 33.16 21.01 -1.00
N PHE A 193 33.26 20.27 -2.12
CA PHE A 193 33.27 18.81 -2.06
C PHE A 193 34.72 18.40 -1.80
N HIS A 194 35.09 18.25 -0.53
CA HIS A 194 36.22 17.42 -0.12
C HIS A 194 36.08 17.06 1.37
N ASP A 195 35.86 15.77 1.62
CA ASP A 195 36.25 14.95 2.79
C ASP A 195 36.17 15.52 4.24
N GLY A 196 35.07 15.16 4.94
CA GLY A 196 34.96 14.90 6.40
C GLY A 196 35.20 16.05 7.43
N PRO A 197 34.99 15.84 8.76
CA PRO A 197 34.20 14.83 9.49
C PRO A 197 33.11 15.43 10.44
N LEU A 198 32.23 14.54 10.93
CA LEU A 198 31.34 14.60 12.11
C LEU A 198 31.26 15.92 12.90
N MET A 199 30.11 16.60 12.84
CA MET A 199 29.66 17.53 13.88
C MET A 199 28.38 17.00 14.50
N LEU A 200 28.53 16.57 15.76
CA LEU A 200 27.47 16.22 16.70
C LEU A 200 26.47 17.38 16.80
N ARG A 201 25.19 17.08 16.62
CA ARG A 201 24.10 17.97 17.00
C ARG A 201 23.34 17.28 18.12
N ASP A 202 23.39 17.89 19.30
CA ASP A 202 22.73 17.41 20.51
C ASP A 202 21.21 17.23 20.31
N GLU A 203 20.72 16.05 20.67
CA GLU A 203 19.29 15.72 20.80
C GLU A 203 18.76 16.25 22.14
N PRO A 204 17.64 17.00 22.18
CA PRO A 204 16.91 17.20 23.43
C PRO A 204 16.07 15.95 23.73
N VAL A 205 16.40 15.32 24.85
CA VAL A 205 15.67 14.23 25.49
C VAL A 205 14.25 14.70 25.86
N GLY A 206 13.24 14.05 25.29
CA GLY A 206 11.84 14.17 25.74
C GLY A 206 10.81 14.11 24.62
N GLY A 207 10.64 12.94 24.00
CA GLY A 207 9.64 12.72 22.95
C GLY A 207 8.49 11.84 23.43
N ASP A 208 7.35 12.47 23.72
CA ASP A 208 6.03 11.87 23.94
C ASP A 208 5.70 10.83 22.83
N GLU A 209 5.11 9.68 23.16
CA GLU A 209 4.83 8.58 22.20
C GLU A 209 3.99 9.02 20.99
N ASN A 210 3.31 10.15 21.10
CA ASN A 210 2.53 10.78 20.03
C ASN A 210 3.41 11.46 18.95
N HIS A 211 4.67 11.78 19.27
CA HIS A 211 5.63 12.36 18.33
C HIS A 211 6.03 11.34 17.26
N TRP A 212 6.19 10.07 17.63
CA TRP A 212 6.52 8.98 16.70
C TRP A 212 5.36 8.62 15.75
N ARG A 213 4.10 8.82 16.17
CA ARG A 213 2.96 8.69 15.25
C ARG A 213 2.94 9.79 14.19
N ASN A 214 3.30 11.02 14.55
CA ASN A 214 3.30 12.16 13.62
C ASN A 214 4.57 12.23 12.75
N LEU A 215 5.71 11.69 13.21
CA LEU A 215 6.93 11.52 12.41
C LEU A 215 6.82 10.44 11.31
N SER A 216 5.75 9.63 11.33
CA SER A 216 5.47 8.69 10.22
C SER A 216 5.07 9.38 8.91
N MET A 217 4.77 10.69 8.95
CA MET A 217 4.33 11.48 7.80
C MET A 217 5.43 12.31 7.13
N THR A 218 6.60 12.47 7.74
CA THR A 218 7.53 13.57 7.38
C THR A 218 8.65 13.22 6.41
N ASP A 219 8.81 11.97 5.97
CA ASP A 219 9.93 11.64 5.08
C ASP A 219 9.54 10.69 3.94
N GLY A 220 10.15 10.91 2.78
CA GLY A 220 10.18 9.95 1.65
C GLY A 220 10.66 8.54 2.05
N HIS A 221 11.15 8.38 3.28
CA HIS A 221 11.37 7.10 3.96
C HIS A 221 10.12 6.23 4.09
N PHE A 222 8.92 6.78 4.25
CA PHE A 222 7.69 5.97 4.42
C PHE A 222 7.38 5.14 3.16
N ARG A 223 7.39 5.77 1.98
CA ARG A 223 7.19 5.07 0.68
C ARG A 223 8.30 4.07 0.40
N GLN A 224 9.54 4.40 0.77
CA GLN A 224 10.68 3.53 0.54
C GLN A 224 10.64 2.28 1.41
N ARG A 225 10.21 2.37 2.67
CA ARG A 225 10.05 1.20 3.57
C ARG A 225 8.94 0.28 3.08
N ASP A 226 7.76 0.81 2.78
CA ASP A 226 6.63 -0.01 2.30
C ASP A 226 6.94 -0.66 0.95
N LEU A 227 7.67 0.04 0.08
CA LEU A 227 8.17 -0.54 -1.17
C LEU A 227 9.20 -1.65 -0.92
N ILE A 228 10.16 -1.45 -0.02
CA ILE A 228 11.15 -2.47 0.31
C ILE A 228 10.44 -3.72 0.86
N CYS A 229 9.46 -3.55 1.76
CA CYS A 229 8.62 -4.65 2.23
C CYS A 229 7.92 -5.36 1.07
N LEU A 230 7.26 -4.63 0.16
CA LEU A 230 6.61 -5.21 -1.02
C LEU A 230 7.58 -6.00 -1.90
N ILE A 231 8.76 -5.46 -2.19
CA ILE A 231 9.81 -6.12 -2.99
C ILE A 231 10.21 -7.44 -2.34
N LEU A 232 10.55 -7.41 -1.05
CA LEU A 232 10.97 -8.59 -0.30
C LEU A 232 9.87 -9.65 -0.25
N THR A 233 8.61 -9.22 -0.09
CA THR A 233 7.46 -10.11 -0.09
C THR A 233 7.24 -10.78 -1.44
N ILE A 234 7.29 -10.03 -2.55
CA ILE A 234 7.14 -10.61 -3.90
C ILE A 234 8.26 -11.62 -4.16
N GLN A 235 9.51 -11.27 -3.86
CA GLN A 235 10.64 -12.18 -4.00
C GLN A 235 10.50 -13.45 -3.15
N MET A 236 9.90 -13.34 -1.96
CA MET A 236 9.64 -14.51 -1.11
C MET A 236 8.55 -15.42 -1.70
N VAL A 237 7.46 -14.83 -2.23
CA VAL A 237 6.36 -15.58 -2.86
C VAL A 237 6.78 -16.22 -4.18
N CYS A 238 7.63 -15.55 -4.95
CA CYS A 238 8.12 -16.04 -6.24
C CYS A 238 9.33 -16.99 -6.14
N ARG A 239 9.87 -17.25 -4.94
CA ARG A 239 11.02 -18.17 -4.81
C ARG A 239 10.61 -19.65 -4.97
N PRO A 240 11.39 -20.45 -5.71
CA PRO A 240 11.20 -21.90 -5.75
C PRO A 240 11.44 -22.52 -4.36
N THR A 241 10.56 -23.43 -3.96
CA THR A 241 10.54 -24.14 -2.66
C THR A 241 11.86 -24.85 -2.33
N THR A 242 12.67 -25.20 -3.34
CA THR A 242 13.97 -25.88 -3.18
C THR A 242 15.08 -25.00 -2.59
N LEU A 243 14.92 -23.67 -2.51
CA LEU A 243 15.92 -22.73 -1.96
C LEU A 243 15.49 -22.05 -0.65
N GLN A 244 14.33 -22.40 -0.08
CA GLN A 244 13.87 -21.81 1.18
C GLN A 244 14.80 -22.18 2.36
N HIS A 245 15.37 -23.37 2.40
CA HIS A 245 16.20 -23.82 3.53
C HIS A 245 17.59 -23.18 3.63
N THR A 246 18.13 -22.57 2.56
CA THR A 246 19.53 -22.09 2.53
C THR A 246 19.71 -20.60 2.81
N LEU A 247 18.64 -19.79 2.78
CA LEU A 247 18.74 -18.32 2.98
C LEU A 247 17.73 -17.72 3.96
N PHE A 248 16.82 -18.52 4.52
CA PHE A 248 15.90 -18.11 5.59
C PHE A 248 16.54 -17.23 6.69
N PRO A 249 17.78 -17.50 7.18
CA PRO A 249 18.36 -16.66 8.24
C PRO A 249 18.85 -15.27 7.80
N THR A 250 18.92 -14.96 6.49
CA THR A 250 19.39 -13.62 6.01
C THR A 250 18.24 -12.67 5.66
N PHE A 251 17.12 -13.19 5.16
CA PHE A 251 15.98 -12.36 4.74
C PHE A 251 15.00 -12.04 5.88
N VAL A 252 14.82 -12.96 6.83
CA VAL A 252 13.96 -12.75 8.01
C VAL A 252 14.38 -11.55 8.86
N PRO A 253 15.68 -11.35 9.21
CA PRO A 253 16.05 -10.16 9.99
C PRO A 253 15.88 -8.85 9.23
N LEU A 254 16.07 -8.82 7.90
CA LEU A 254 15.77 -7.64 7.08
C LEU A 254 14.26 -7.38 7.00
N PHE A 255 13.46 -8.41 6.75
CA PHE A 255 12.01 -8.32 6.72
C PHE A 255 11.43 -7.84 8.05
N LEU A 256 11.92 -8.37 9.18
CA LEU A 256 11.54 -7.94 10.52
C LEU A 256 12.01 -6.52 10.84
N SER A 257 13.20 -6.12 10.39
CA SER A 257 13.72 -4.75 10.61
C SER A 257 12.94 -3.69 9.82
N PHE A 258 12.44 -4.04 8.63
CA PHE A 258 11.61 -3.13 7.84
C PHE A 258 10.13 -3.16 8.25
N SER A 259 9.65 -4.28 8.78
CA SER A 259 8.31 -4.44 9.36
C SER A 259 8.17 -3.83 10.77
N ALA A 260 9.26 -3.62 11.52
CA ALA A 260 9.27 -3.01 12.85
C ALA A 260 9.07 -1.49 12.82
#